data_AF-A0A2A9NGR4-F1
#
_entry.id   AF-A0A2A9NGR4-F1
#
_cell.length_a   1.000
_cell.length_b   1.000
_cell.length_c   1.000
_cell.angle_alpha   90.00
_cell.angle_beta   90.00
_cell.angle_gamma   90.00
#
_symmetry.space_group_name_H-M   'P 1'
#
loop_
_entity.id
_entity.type
_entity.pdbx_description
1 polymer ?
#
loop_
_entity_poly.entity_id
_entity_poly.type
_entity_poly.pdbx_seq_one_letter_code
_entity_poly.pdbx_strand_id
1 'polypeptide(L)' 'EFRMLRKETARTLGDWVFEDLLCRWGMLSEIVTDNGSTFIKAVAYLSKKYHVNHIRISGYNSRANRIIEH' A
#
# COMPACT_ATOMS: atom_id res chain seq x y z
N GLU A 1 -6.79 12.05 8.94
CA GLU A 1 -5.40 12.52 9.16
C GLU A 1 -4.42 11.66 8.37
N PHE A 2 -3.37 12.28 7.83
CA PHE A 2 -2.29 11.59 7.10
C PHE A 2 -1.05 11.50 7.99
N ARG A 3 -0.41 10.31 8.05
CA ARG A 3 0.81 10.07 8.81
C ARG A 3 2.03 10.09 7.89
N MET A 4 2.97 11.00 8.13
CA MET A 4 4.25 11.02 7.42
C MET A 4 5.17 9.91 7.91
N LEU A 5 5.71 9.10 7.01
CA LEU A 5 6.69 8.07 7.34
C LEU A 5 8.08 8.70 7.52
N ARG A 6 8.72 8.44 8.67
CA ARG A 6 10.12 8.91 8.92
C ARG A 6 11.16 8.19 8.06
N LYS A 7 10.85 6.97 7.60
CA LYS A 7 11.69 6.18 6.70
C LYS A 7 10.81 5.20 5.92
N GLU A 8 10.99 5.13 4.61
CA GLU A 8 10.29 4.21 3.73
C GLU A 8 10.99 2.84 3.70
N THR A 9 10.67 1.99 4.67
CA THR A 9 11.10 0.59 4.70
C THR A 9 9.89 -0.32 4.50
N ALA A 10 10.11 -1.55 4.07
CA ALA A 10 9.04 -2.55 3.94
C ALA A 10 8.21 -2.71 5.23
N ARG A 11 8.86 -2.65 6.39
CA ARG A 11 8.21 -2.74 7.70
C ARG A 11 7.35 -1.51 7.99
N THR A 12 7.94 -0.32 7.93
CA THR A 12 7.24 0.93 8.26
C THR A 12 6.08 1.19 7.30
N LEU A 13 6.26 0.87 6.02
CA LEU A 13 5.21 0.97 5.02
C LEU A 13 4.13 -0.09 5.22
N GLY A 14 4.50 -1.34 5.52
CA GLY A 14 3.55 -2.41 5.80
C GLY A 14 2.72 -2.15 7.06
N ASP A 15 3.35 -1.72 8.16
CA ASP A 15 2.64 -1.34 9.39
C ASP A 15 1.69 -0.17 9.13
N TRP A 16 2.08 0.83 8.32
CA TRP A 16 1.18 1.91 7.90
C TRP A 16 0.01 1.43 7.04
N VAL A 17 0.23 0.57 6.04
CA VAL A 17 -0.86 0.00 5.22
C VAL A 17 -1.85 -0.76 6.11
N PHE A 18 -1.37 -1.49 7.10
CA PHE A 18 -2.24 -2.21 8.02
C PHE A 18 -3.05 -1.26 8.91
N GLU A 19 -2.38 -0.35 9.62
CA GLU A 19 -2.99 0.54 10.62
C GLU A 19 -3.91 1.60 10.00
N ASP A 20 -3.44 2.26 8.95
CA ASP A 20 -4.09 3.45 8.40
C ASP A 20 -5.02 3.14 7.23
N LEU A 21 -4.83 2.01 6.53
CA LEU A 21 -5.74 1.57 5.46
C LEU A 21 -6.61 0.39 5.90
N LEU A 22 -6.01 -0.78 6.17
CA LEU A 22 -6.78 -2.02 6.37
C LEU A 22 -7.68 -1.98 7.62
N CYS A 23 -7.16 -1.51 8.76
CA CYS A 23 -7.95 -1.42 9.99
C CYS A 23 -9.09 -0.40 9.93
N ARG A 24 -9.01 0.59 9.02
CA ARG A 24 -10.00 1.66 8.90
C ARG A 24 -11.02 1.41 7.80
N TRP A 25 -10.59 0.81 6.69
CA TRP A 25 -11.39 0.68 5.46
C TRP A 25 -11.67 -0.78 5.07
N GLY A 26 -11.09 -1.75 5.79
CA GLY A 26 -11.19 -3.17 5.46
C GLY A 26 -10.21 -3.61 4.37
N MET A 27 -10.49 -4.75 3.76
CA MET A 27 -9.58 -5.38 2.79
C MET A 27 -9.57 -4.63 1.46
N LEU A 28 -8.40 -4.14 1.05
CA LEU A 28 -8.18 -3.55 -0.28
C LEU A 28 -7.91 -4.63 -1.33
N SER A 29 -8.40 -4.42 -2.55
CA SER A 29 -8.12 -5.30 -3.70
C SER A 29 -6.86 -4.90 -4.47
N GLU A 30 -6.56 -3.61 -4.59
CA GLU A 30 -5.44 -3.10 -5.38
C GLU A 30 -4.88 -1.81 -4.78
N ILE A 31 -3.55 -1.66 -4.82
CA ILE A 31 -2.83 -0.42 -4.53
C ILE A 31 -2.05 -0.03 -5.79
N VAL A 32 -2.29 1.17 -6.29
CA VAL A 32 -1.62 1.75 -7.46
C VAL A 32 -0.64 2.83 -6.99
N THR A 33 0.65 2.68 -7.28
CA THR A 33 1.70 3.59 -6.78
C THR A 33 2.94 3.60 -7.69
N ASP A 34 3.66 4.73 -7.71
CA ASP A 34 4.96 4.88 -8.37
C ASP A 34 6.09 4.18 -7.61
N ASN A 35 5.95 3.98 -6.30
CA ASN A 35 6.91 3.30 -5.43
C ASN A 35 6.69 1.78 -5.34
N GLY A 36 6.38 1.15 -6.47
CA GLY A 36 5.96 -0.25 -6.56
C GLY A 36 6.92 -1.24 -5.90
N SER A 37 8.24 -1.02 -6.00
CA SER A 37 9.24 -1.93 -5.43
C SER A 37 9.24 -1.97 -3.89
N THR A 38 9.04 -0.83 -3.22
CA THR A 38 8.92 -0.75 -1.76
C THR A 38 7.59 -1.33 -1.30
N PHE A 39 6.51 -1.08 -2.04
CA PHE A 39 5.19 -1.65 -1.78
C PHE A 39 5.14 -3.16 -1.95
N ILE A 40 5.81 -3.74 -2.95
CA ILE A 40 5.94 -5.20 -3.10
C ILE A 40 6.56 -5.81 -1.83
N LYS A 41 7.63 -5.20 -1.31
CA LYS A 41 8.26 -5.66 -0.06
C LYS A 41 7.34 -5.49 1.16
N ALA A 42 6.56 -4.41 1.20
CA ALA A 42 5.59 -4.18 2.27
C ALA A 42 4.44 -5.20 2.21
N VAL A 43 3.93 -5.56 1.03
CA VAL A 43 2.92 -6.63 0.89
C VAL A 43 3.50 -7.98 1.29
N ALA A 44 4.75 -8.29 0.93
CA ALA A 44 5.41 -9.50 1.42
C ALA A 44 5.53 -9.52 2.96
N TYR A 45 5.81 -8.37 3.57
CA TYR A 45 5.79 -8.21 5.03
C TYR A 45 4.40 -8.43 5.62
N LEU A 46 3.37 -7.83 5.03
CA LEU A 46 1.97 -7.96 5.44
C LEU A 46 1.47 -9.40 5.33
N SER A 47 1.83 -10.10 4.25
CA SER A 47 1.53 -11.52 4.05
C SER A 47 2.14 -12.38 5.16
N LYS A 48 3.42 -12.14 5.48
CA LYS A 48 4.13 -12.90 6.53
C LYS A 48 3.62 -12.61 7.94
N LYS A 49 3.30 -11.35 8.26
CA LYS A 49 2.96 -10.92 9.63
C LYS A 49 1.47 -11.00 9.93
N TYR A 50 0.63 -10.61 8.97
CA TYR A 50 -0.81 -10.44 9.14
C TYR A 50 -1.64 -11.35 8.24
N HIS A 51 -1.00 -12.25 7.48
CA HIS A 51 -1.67 -13.17 6.54
C HIS A 51 -2.51 -12.48 5.46
N VAL A 52 -2.13 -11.25 5.10
CA VAL A 52 -2.79 -10.46 4.05
C VAL A 52 -2.19 -10.79 2.69
N ASN A 53 -2.92 -11.54 1.87
CA ASN A 53 -2.43 -12.08 0.59
C ASN A 53 -3.13 -11.54 -0.67
N HIS A 54 -4.25 -10.81 -0.52
CA HIS A 54 -5.14 -10.49 -1.63
C HIS A 54 -4.91 -9.09 -2.26
N ILE A 55 -3.86 -8.37 -1.82
CA ILE A 55 -3.57 -7.01 -2.32
C ILE A 55 -2.75 -7.11 -3.60
N ARG A 56 -3.26 -6.60 -4.72
CA ARG A 56 -2.50 -6.42 -5.96
C ARG A 56 -1.73 -5.09 -5.92
N ILE A 57 -0.47 -5.10 -6.35
CA ILE A 57 0.32 -3.88 -6.56
C ILE A 57 0.45 -3.65 -8.06
N SER A 58 -0.05 -2.51 -8.52
CA SER A 58 0.07 -2.08 -9.91
C SER A 58 0.96 -0.85 -9.99
N GLY A 59 1.90 -0.85 -10.93
CA GLY A 59 2.73 0.32 -11.21
C GLY A 59 1.88 1.50 -11.67
N TYR A 60 2.36 2.72 -11.44
CA TYR A 60 1.65 3.95 -11.78
C TYR A 60 1.11 3.93 -13.22
N ASN A 61 -0.21 3.99 -13.35
CA ASN A 61 -0.90 4.10 -14.64
C ASN A 61 -1.45 5.53 -14.79
N SER A 62 -0.74 6.35 -15.57
CA SER A 62 -1.11 7.75 -15.87
C SER A 62 -2.46 7.90 -16.59
N ARG A 63 -3.09 6.79 -17.02
CA ARG A 63 -4.47 6.77 -17.54
C ARG A 63 -5.51 6.49 -16.46
N ALA A 64 -5.18 5.73 -15.41
CA ALA A 64 -6.10 5.43 -14.32
C ALA A 64 -6.21 6.60 -13.33
N ASN A 65 -5.09 7.26 -13.02
CA ASN A 65 -5.07 8.38 -12.07
C ASN A 65 -5.57 9.72 -12.65
N ARG A 66 -5.76 9.84 -13.97
CA ARG A 66 -6.39 11.01 -14.59
C ARG A 66 -7.81 11.30 -14.09
N ILE A 67 -8.51 10.30 -13.58
CA ILE A 67 -9.85 10.44 -12.98
C ILE A 67 -9.75 11.05 -11.56
N ILE A 68 -8.61 10.88 -10.88
CA ILE A 68 -8.37 11.40 -9.52
C ILE A 68 -7.78 12.83 -9.56
N GLU A 69 -7.15 13.22 -10.65
CA GLU A 69 -6.51 14.55 -10.82
C GLU A 69 -7.46 15.66 -11.34
N HIS A 70 -8.78 15.40 -11.44
CA HIS A 70 -9.78 16.41 -11.81
C HIS A 70 -10.90 16.56 -10.78
#